data_AF-A0A7W9PML8-F1
#
_entry.id   AF-A0A7W9PML8-F1
#
_cell.length_a   1.000
_cell.length_b   1.000
_cell.length_c   1.000
_cell.angle_alpha   90.00
_cell.angle_beta   90.00
_cell.angle_gamma   90.00
#
_symmetry.space_group_name_H-M   'P 1'
#
loop_
_entity.id
_entity.type
_entity.pdbx_description
1 polymer ?
#
loop_
_entity_poly.entity_id
_entity_poly.type
_entity_poly.pdbx_seq_one_letter_code
_entity_poly.pdbx_strand_id
1 'polypeptide(L)' 'MSRPVTMPPSKLSGARLSIDLLEKCDKAIRERGLTKREFFERALRRELEIGALDPDATDPAMFEVDQEEVA' A
#
# COMPACT_ATOMS: atom_id res chain seq x y z
N MET A 1 -28.92 -4.42 -21.23
CA MET A 1 -27.58 -4.66 -21.80
C MET A 1 -26.66 -3.55 -21.31
N SER A 2 -25.85 -3.79 -20.28
CA SER A 2 -24.95 -2.77 -19.72
C SER A 2 -23.80 -2.50 -20.67
N ARG A 3 -23.55 -1.23 -21.00
CA ARG A 3 -22.43 -0.82 -21.86
C ARG A 3 -21.10 -1.17 -21.18
N PRO A 4 -20.07 -1.65 -21.90
CA PRO A 4 -18.76 -1.88 -21.31
C PRO A 4 -18.21 -0.56 -20.77
N VAL A 5 -17.83 -0.55 -19.49
CA VAL A 5 -17.18 0.59 -18.85
C VAL A 5 -15.75 0.65 -19.37
N THR A 6 -15.52 1.48 -20.38
CA THR A 6 -14.15 1.78 -20.83
C THR A 6 -13.46 2.57 -19.73
N MET A 7 -12.55 1.92 -19.02
CA MET A 7 -11.67 2.59 -18.07
C MET A 7 -10.88 3.68 -18.80
N PRO A 8 -10.77 4.90 -18.22
CA PRO A 8 -9.96 5.95 -18.82
C PRO A 8 -8.49 5.47 -18.92
N PRO A 9 -7.74 5.94 -19.93
CA PRO A 9 -6.35 5.55 -20.12
C PRO A 9 -5.54 5.89 -18.87
N SER A 10 -4.94 4.88 -18.24
CA SER A 10 -4.12 5.07 -17.05
C SER A 10 -2.77 5.68 -17.45
N LYS A 11 -2.46 6.86 -16.93
CA LYS A 11 -1.12 7.45 -17.02
C LYS A 11 -0.21 6.77 -15.99
N LEU A 12 1.03 6.49 -16.38
CA LEU A 12 2.04 6.07 -15.41
C LEU A 12 2.33 7.24 -14.46
N SER A 13 2.21 6.99 -13.17
CA SER A 13 2.61 7.90 -12.10
C SER A 13 3.65 7.22 -11.21
N GLY A 14 4.53 8.02 -10.63
CA GLY A 14 5.58 7.55 -9.74
C GLY A 14 5.96 8.61 -8.73
N ALA A 15 6.44 8.18 -7.56
CA ALA A 15 6.94 9.04 -6.50
C ALA A 15 8.44 8.80 -6.30
N ARG A 16 9.17 9.84 -5.90
CA ARG A 16 10.55 9.68 -5.43
C ARG A 16 10.52 9.35 -3.95
N LEU A 17 11.08 8.20 -3.60
CA LEU A 17 11.19 7.71 -2.23
C LEU A 17 12.67 7.62 -1.84
N SER A 18 12.95 7.64 -0.54
CA SER A 18 14.30 7.36 -0.04
C SER A 18 14.71 5.92 -0.35
N ILE A 19 16.01 5.69 -0.47
CA ILE A 19 16.58 4.37 -0.79
C ILE A 19 16.18 3.35 0.29
N ASP A 20 16.31 3.71 1.56
CA ASP A 20 15.94 2.85 2.70
C ASP A 20 14.47 2.39 2.65
N LEU A 21 13.56 3.28 2.21
CA LEU A 21 12.15 2.94 2.09
C LEU A 21 11.91 1.99 0.92
N LEU A 22 12.60 2.22 -0.21
CA LEU A 22 12.53 1.32 -1.36
C LEU A 22 13.03 -0.09 -1.01
N GLU A 23 14.11 -0.20 -0.25
CA GLU A 23 14.64 -1.50 0.20
C GLU A 23 13.65 -2.26 1.09
N LYS A 24 13.02 -1.56 2.05
CA LYS A 24 11.97 -2.15 2.90
C LYS A 24 10.77 -2.62 2.09
N CYS A 25 10.31 -1.80 1.13
CA CYS A 25 9.23 -2.19 0.23
C CYS A 25 9.62 -3.41 -0.61
N ASP A 26 10.82 -3.42 -1.21
CA ASP A 26 11.28 -4.52 -2.04
C ASP A 26 11.43 -5.83 -1.26
N LYS A 27 11.84 -5.77 0.02
CA LYS A 27 11.84 -6.93 0.92
C LYS A 27 10.42 -7.47 1.15
N ALA A 28 9.48 -6.60 1.52
CA ALA A 28 8.09 -6.98 1.77
C ALA A 28 7.39 -7.54 0.50
N ILE A 29 7.75 -7.02 -0.67
CA ILE A 29 7.24 -7.49 -1.96
C ILE A 29 7.70 -8.93 -2.24
N ARG A 30 8.99 -9.24 -1.99
CA ARG A 30 9.54 -10.59 -2.17
C ARG A 30 8.91 -11.60 -1.21
N GLU A 31 8.77 -11.24 0.07
CA GLU A 31 8.18 -12.11 1.09
C GLU A 31 6.72 -12.48 0.76
N ARG A 32 5.96 -11.54 0.19
CA ARG A 32 4.54 -11.71 -0.14
C ARG A 32 4.29 -12.22 -1.56
N GLY A 33 5.34 -12.37 -2.38
CA GLY A 33 5.23 -12.80 -3.77
C GLY A 33 4.39 -11.87 -4.65
N LEU A 34 4.40 -10.57 -4.37
CA LEU A 34 3.60 -9.56 -5.10
C LEU A 34 4.43 -8.86 -6.17
N THR A 35 3.77 -8.19 -7.11
CA THR A 35 4.44 -7.20 -7.96
C THR A 35 4.52 -5.83 -7.27
N LYS A 36 5.51 -5.00 -7.64
CA LYS A 36 5.64 -3.61 -7.14
C LYS A 36 4.33 -2.83 -7.28
N ARG A 37 3.66 -2.97 -8.43
CA ARG A 37 2.38 -2.31 -8.71
C ARG A 37 1.30 -2.75 -7.74
N GLU A 38 1.08 -4.05 -7.57
CA GLU A 38 0.05 -4.59 -6.69
C GLU A 38 0.28 -4.21 -5.23
N PHE A 39 1.53 -4.20 -4.79
CA PHE A 39 1.90 -3.79 -3.45
C PHE A 39 1.47 -2.35 -3.16
N PHE A 40 1.86 -1.40 -4.02
CA PHE A 40 1.48 0.00 -3.84
C PHE A 40 -0.02 0.24 -4.08
N GLU A 41 -0.65 -0.49 -5.00
CA GLU A 41 -2.10 -0.38 -5.23
C GLU A 41 -2.91 -0.84 -3.99
N ARG A 42 -2.49 -1.92 -3.33
CA ARG A 42 -3.08 -2.36 -2.06
C ARG A 42 -2.83 -1.37 -0.94
N ALA A 43 -1.63 -0.81 -0.83
CA ALA A 43 -1.31 0.21 0.16
C ALA A 43 -2.20 1.45 -0.04
N LEU A 44 -2.31 1.94 -1.27
CA LEU A 44 -3.16 3.10 -1.60
C LEU A 44 -4.64 2.82 -1.33
N ARG A 45 -5.14 1.62 -1.67
CA ARG A 45 -6.52 1.24 -1.34
C ARG A 45 -6.75 1.24 0.16
N ARG A 46 -5.83 0.67 0.95
CA ARG A 46 -5.92 0.67 2.40
C ARG A 46 -6.00 2.10 2.95
N GLU A 47 -5.12 3.00 2.50
CA GLU A 47 -5.14 4.41 2.93
C GLU A 47 -6.43 5.13 2.52
N LEU A 48 -6.93 4.88 1.30
CA LEU A 48 -8.18 5.49 0.81
C LEU A 48 -9.42 4.94 1.50
N GLU A 49 -9.45 3.64 1.82
CA GLU A 49 -10.53 3.00 2.57
C GLU A 49 -10.55 3.47 4.04
N ILE A 50 -9.37 3.65 4.65
CA ILE A 50 -9.23 4.26 5.98
C ILE A 50 -9.76 5.70 5.96
N GLY A 51 -9.35 6.51 4.97
CA GLY A 51 -9.83 7.89 4.83
C GLY A 51 -11.31 8.03 4.45
N ALA A 52 -11.94 6.95 3.95
CA ALA A 52 -13.36 6.93 3.62
C ALA A 52 -14.25 6.55 4.80
N LEU A 53 -13.73 5.83 5.80
CA LEU A 53 -14.49 5.44 6.99
C LEU A 53 -14.45 6.49 8.11
N ASP A 54 -13.38 7.27 8.26
CA ASP A 54 -13.29 8.28 9.32
C ASP A 54 -12.34 9.42 8.96
N PRO A 55 -12.79 10.70 8.93
CA PRO A 55 -11.90 11.84 8.78
C PRO A 55 -11.05 12.12 10.04
N ASP A 56 -11.20 11.34 11.12
CA ASP A 56 -10.54 11.57 12.42
C ASP A 56 -9.77 10.34 12.95
N ALA A 57 -9.74 9.21 12.22
CA ALA A 57 -9.05 7.99 12.65
C ALA A 57 -7.58 7.97 12.20
N THR A 58 -6.77 8.91 12.68
CA THR A 58 -5.33 8.67 12.79
C THR A 58 -5.10 7.86 14.06
N ASP A 59 -5.27 6.54 13.98
CA ASP A 59 -4.90 5.65 15.08
C ASP A 59 -3.54 4.99 14.76
N PRO A 60 -2.43 5.44 15.37
CA PRO A 60 -1.09 4.90 15.13
C PRO A 60 -0.88 3.49 15.72
N ALA A 61 -1.90 2.82 16.26
CA ALA A 61 -1.76 1.55 16.97
C ALA A 61 -1.63 0.29 16.07
N MET A 62 -1.79 0.38 14.74
CA MET A 62 -1.74 -0.80 13.84
C MET A 62 -0.31 -1.20 13.40
N PHE A 63 0.72 -0.71 14.09
CA PHE A 63 2.14 -1.06 13.87
C PHE A 63 2.79 -1.61 15.15
N GLU A 64 2.10 -2.49 15.88
CA GLU A 64 2.80 -3.44 16.76
C GLU A 64 3.48 -4.49 15.88
N VAL A 65 4.74 -4.21 15.57
CA VAL A 65 5.69 -5.24 15.15
C VAL A 65 5.88 -6.13 16.36
N ASP A 66 5.39 -7.37 16.29
CA ASP A 66 5.78 -8.49 17.16
C ASP A 66 7.33 -8.58 17.15
N GLN A 67 7.95 -7.88 18.09
CA GLN A 67 9.33 -8.11 18.52
C GLN A 67 9.25 -8.74 19.89
N GLU A 68 9.01 -10.05 19.91
CA GLU A 68 9.28 -10.86 21.09
C GLU A 68 10.06 -12.11 20.67
N GLU A 69 11.37 -11.92 20.45
CA GLU A 69 12.36 -12.91 20.84
C GLU A 69 13.61 -12.21 21.39
N VAL A 70 14.16 -12.85 22.43
CA VAL A 70 15.47 -12.65 23.08
C VAL A 70 15.50 -11.74 24.32
N ALA A 71 15.25 -12.34 25.49
CA ALA A 71 16.21 -12.40 26.61
C ALA A 71 15.84 -13.53 27.58
#